data_AF-A0A5W9H3N8-F1
#
_entry.id   AF-A0A5W9H3N8-F1
#
_cell.length_a   1.000
_cell.length_b   1.000
_cell.length_c   1.000
_cell.angle_alpha   90.00
_cell.angle_beta   90.00
_cell.angle_gamma   90.00
#
_symmetry.space_group_name_H-M   'P 1'
#
loop_
_entity.id
_entity.type
_entity.pdbx_description
1 polymer ?
#
loop_
_entity_poly.entity_id
_entity_poly.type
_entity_poly.pdbx_seq_one_letter_code
_entity_poly.pdbx_strand_id
1 'polypeptide(L)'
;MDKIKTRRSERRLSRDLIKEGLKLVADRSERENVSKDTAKRHASAIRGVIPALGVVKSKVIKPGVWVALYSRSDSTSTVISNMKFTAVIFEWAGEQNYKDAVFYSAIANAIRTALAVRGDK
;
A
#
# COMPACT_ATOMS: atom_id res chain seq x y z
N MET A 1 -2.82 -27.30 21.76
CA MET A 1 -2.33 -26.07 21.07
C MET A 1 -2.25 -26.36 19.59
N ASP A 2 -3.24 -25.91 18.82
CA ASP A 2 -3.21 -26.04 17.36
C ASP A 2 -2.12 -25.14 16.79
N LYS A 3 -1.19 -25.75 16.06
CA LYS A 3 -0.17 -25.03 15.31
C LYS A 3 -0.88 -24.30 14.17
N ILE A 4 -1.00 -22.98 14.27
CA ILE A 4 -1.47 -22.12 13.17
C ILE A 4 -0.47 -22.25 12.01
N LYS A 5 -0.72 -23.22 11.12
CA LYS A 5 0.05 -23.42 9.90
C LYS A 5 -0.46 -22.40 8.88
N THR A 6 0.22 -21.26 8.79
CA THR A 6 0.04 -20.33 7.66
C THR A 6 0.24 -21.09 6.35
N ARG A 7 -0.78 -21.10 5.50
CA ARG A 7 -0.79 -21.89 4.25
C ARG A 7 0.32 -21.36 3.34
N ARG A 8 1.00 -22.25 2.61
CA ARG A 8 2.10 -21.90 1.69
C ARG A 8 1.70 -20.84 0.65
N SER A 9 0.41 -20.75 0.31
CA SER A 9 -0.18 -19.71 -0.56
C SER A 9 -0.08 -18.29 0.00
N GLU A 10 -0.02 -18.12 1.32
CA GLU A 10 0.11 -16.81 1.98
C GLU A 10 1.56 -16.29 1.93
N ARG A 11 2.53 -17.15 1.60
CA ARG A 11 3.96 -16.83 1.57
C ARG A 11 4.44 -16.30 0.22
N ARG A 12 3.57 -16.21 -0.80
CA ARG A 12 3.96 -15.64 -2.09
C ARG A 12 4.34 -14.18 -1.89
N LEU A 13 5.58 -13.85 -2.24
CA LEU A 13 6.05 -12.48 -2.38
C LEU A 13 5.06 -11.75 -3.28
N SER A 14 4.53 -10.65 -2.80
CA SER A 14 3.51 -9.79 -3.40
C SER A 14 4.02 -8.98 -4.61
N ARG A 15 4.91 -9.57 -5.42
CA ARG A 15 5.23 -9.04 -6.76
C ARG A 15 3.94 -8.74 -7.55
N ASP A 16 2.91 -9.52 -7.29
CA ASP A 16 1.56 -9.33 -7.81
C ASP A 16 0.90 -8.04 -7.28
N LEU A 17 1.06 -7.70 -6.00
CA LEU A 17 0.48 -6.49 -5.40
C LEU A 17 1.11 -5.19 -5.93
N ILE A 18 2.39 -5.22 -6.28
CA ILE A 18 3.04 -4.06 -6.92
C ILE A 18 2.43 -3.82 -8.31
N LYS A 19 2.27 -4.89 -9.10
CA LYS A 19 1.61 -4.80 -10.42
C LYS A 19 0.16 -4.37 -10.28
N GLU A 20 -0.54 -4.91 -9.29
CA GLU A 20 -1.92 -4.55 -8.95
C GLU A 20 -2.04 -3.09 -8.55
N GLY A 21 -1.18 -2.58 -7.68
CA GLY A 21 -1.13 -1.16 -7.34
C GLY A 21 -0.92 -0.26 -8.55
N LEU A 22 -0.07 -0.65 -9.50
CA LEU A 22 0.10 0.10 -10.75
C LEU A 22 -1.13 0.04 -11.66
N LYS A 23 -1.84 -1.10 -11.70
CA LYS A 23 -3.12 -1.21 -12.42
C LYS A 23 -4.20 -0.32 -11.79
N LEU A 24 -4.30 -0.30 -10.46
CA LEU A 24 -5.24 0.56 -9.74
C LEU A 24 -5.00 2.05 -10.02
N VAL A 25 -3.73 2.46 -10.16
CA VAL A 25 -3.40 3.84 -10.57
C VAL A 25 -3.94 4.14 -11.97
N ALA A 26 -3.78 3.21 -12.93
CA ALA A 26 -4.29 3.38 -14.28
C ALA A 26 -5.83 3.43 -14.31
N ASP A 27 -6.49 2.45 -13.67
CA ASP A 27 -7.95 2.40 -13.55
C ASP A 27 -8.53 3.68 -12.95
N ARG A 28 -7.92 4.17 -11.85
CA ARG A 28 -8.35 5.43 -11.22
C ARG A 28 -8.18 6.61 -12.16
N SER A 29 -7.06 6.64 -12.90
CA SER A 29 -6.78 7.73 -13.84
C SER A 29 -7.84 7.83 -14.92
N GLU A 30 -8.32 6.70 -15.42
CA GLU A 30 -9.37 6.63 -16.44
C GLU A 30 -10.75 6.98 -15.86
N ARG A 31 -11.09 6.46 -14.68
CA ARG A 31 -12.42 6.64 -14.08
C ARG A 31 -12.65 8.03 -13.48
N GLU A 32 -11.63 8.62 -12.87
CA GLU A 32 -11.74 9.93 -12.20
C GLU A 32 -11.11 11.07 -13.01
N ASN A 33 -10.67 10.80 -14.24
CA ASN A 33 -10.03 11.77 -15.13
C ASN A 33 -8.80 12.46 -14.48
N VAL A 34 -8.02 11.68 -13.72
CA VAL A 34 -6.81 12.18 -13.03
C VAL A 34 -5.76 12.60 -14.06
N SER A 35 -5.12 13.75 -13.84
CA SER A 35 -4.07 14.24 -14.74
C SER A 35 -2.92 13.22 -14.90
N LYS A 36 -2.29 13.21 -16.08
CA LYS A 36 -1.14 12.33 -16.37
C LYS A 36 0.00 12.52 -15.36
N ASP A 37 0.23 13.75 -14.91
CA ASP A 37 1.30 14.05 -13.96
C ASP A 37 0.97 13.56 -12.55
N THR A 38 -0.30 13.68 -12.13
CA THR A 38 -0.76 13.09 -10.87
C THR A 38 -0.69 11.56 -10.92
N ALA A 39 -1.09 10.93 -12.03
CA ALA A 39 -0.98 9.48 -12.22
C ALA A 39 0.50 9.01 -12.18
N LYS A 40 1.42 9.75 -12.80
CA LYS A 40 2.87 9.49 -12.70
C LYS A 40 3.37 9.55 -11.26
N ARG A 41 2.92 10.56 -10.48
CA ARG A 41 3.28 10.68 -9.06
C ARG A 41 2.76 9.50 -8.24
N HIS A 42 1.50 9.09 -8.44
CA HIS A 42 0.96 7.91 -7.77
C HIS A 42 1.71 6.63 -8.15
N ALA A 43 2.03 6.44 -9.44
CA ALA A 43 2.81 5.28 -9.88
C ALA A 43 4.25 5.29 -9.31
N SER A 44 4.86 6.47 -9.18
CA SER A 44 6.15 6.64 -8.51
C SER A 44 6.05 6.29 -7.02
N ALA A 45 4.98 6.72 -6.35
CA ALA A 45 4.74 6.41 -4.94
C ALA A 45 4.61 4.90 -4.68
N ILE A 46 3.85 4.17 -5.52
CA ILE A 46 3.74 2.70 -5.47
C ILE A 46 5.12 2.05 -5.57
N ARG A 47 5.97 2.53 -6.49
CA ARG A 47 7.36 2.04 -6.64
C ARG A 47 8.23 2.40 -5.43
N GLY A 48 8.02 3.57 -4.86
CA GLY A 48 8.75 4.04 -3.68
C GLY A 48 8.46 3.27 -2.39
N VAL A 49 7.36 2.51 -2.34
CA VAL A 49 6.99 1.66 -1.19
C VAL A 49 7.10 0.16 -1.47
N ILE A 50 7.81 -0.24 -2.53
CA ILE A 50 8.08 -1.65 -2.86
C ILE A 50 8.55 -2.48 -1.66
N PRO A 51 9.42 -2.01 -0.75
CA PRO A 51 9.84 -2.81 0.41
C PRO A 51 8.68 -3.22 1.33
N ALA A 52 7.65 -2.37 1.47
CA ALA A 52 6.46 -2.70 2.26
C ALA A 52 5.45 -3.49 1.45
N LEU A 53 5.24 -3.13 0.18
CA LEU A 53 4.30 -3.85 -0.67
C LEU A 53 4.78 -5.27 -0.91
N GLY A 54 6.08 -5.48 -1.16
CA GLY A 54 6.78 -6.71 -1.52
C GLY A 54 6.79 -7.83 -0.47
N VAL A 55 6.27 -7.58 0.73
CA VAL A 55 6.13 -8.58 1.79
C VAL A 55 4.97 -9.55 1.52
N VAL A 56 4.86 -10.60 2.31
CA VAL A 56 3.72 -11.54 2.24
C VAL A 56 2.37 -10.84 2.45
N LYS A 57 1.31 -11.28 1.75
CA LYS A 57 -0.03 -10.63 1.74
C LYS A 57 -0.60 -10.41 3.15
N SER A 58 -0.34 -11.31 4.09
CA SER A 58 -0.82 -11.17 5.49
C SER A 58 -0.06 -10.13 6.32
N LYS A 59 1.11 -9.68 5.86
CA LYS A 59 1.93 -8.67 6.55
C LYS A 59 1.68 -7.25 6.03
N VAL A 60 1.30 -7.08 4.77
CA VAL A 60 1.08 -5.74 4.19
C VAL A 60 -0.07 -4.97 4.86
N ILE A 61 -1.03 -5.68 5.45
CA ILE A 61 -2.13 -5.09 6.25
C ILE A 61 -1.73 -4.75 7.69
N LYS A 62 -0.45 -4.90 8.06
CA LYS A 62 0.04 -4.60 9.41
C LYS A 62 0.76 -3.25 9.43
N PRO A 63 0.35 -2.30 10.27
CA PRO A 63 0.98 -0.97 10.36
C PRO A 63 2.50 -1.04 10.56
N GLY A 64 3.00 -2.01 11.34
CA GLY A 64 4.43 -2.15 11.62
C GLY A 64 5.32 -2.33 10.38
N VAL A 65 4.80 -2.91 9.28
CA VAL A 65 5.55 -3.00 8.02
C VAL A 65 5.76 -1.61 7.41
N TRP A 66 4.75 -0.75 7.51
CA TRP A 66 4.76 0.61 6.99
C TRP A 66 5.58 1.56 7.87
N VAL A 67 5.50 1.39 9.20
CA VAL A 67 6.35 2.11 10.16
C VAL A 67 7.84 1.90 9.84
N ALA A 68 8.23 0.66 9.56
CA ALA A 68 9.61 0.31 9.26
C ALA A 68 10.20 1.03 8.05
N LEU A 69 9.37 1.50 7.10
CA LEU A 69 9.84 2.25 5.93
C LEU A 69 10.47 3.58 6.33
N TYR A 70 9.81 4.35 7.19
CA TYR A 70 10.29 5.66 7.58
C TYR A 70 11.22 5.62 8.79
N SER A 71 11.12 4.60 9.65
CA SER A 71 12.05 4.47 10.79
C SER A 71 13.49 4.13 10.39
N ARG A 72 13.72 3.68 9.15
CA ARG A 72 15.03 3.22 8.64
C ARG A 72 15.58 4.08 7.50
N SER A 73 14.92 5.19 7.16
CA SER A 73 15.21 5.96 5.95
C SER A 73 15.63 7.39 6.28
N ASP A 74 16.80 7.78 5.80
CA ASP A 74 17.32 9.17 5.87
C ASP A 74 16.46 10.16 5.06
N SER A 75 15.76 9.67 4.03
CA SER A 75 14.81 10.45 3.22
C SER A 75 13.36 10.36 3.73
N THR A 76 13.17 10.65 5.01
CA THR A 76 11.94 10.31 5.74
C THR A 76 10.68 11.03 5.25
N SER A 77 10.81 12.23 4.66
CA SER A 77 9.70 13.02 4.09
C SER A 77 9.20 12.43 2.76
N THR A 78 10.11 12.01 1.88
CA THR A 78 9.79 11.33 0.62
C THR A 78 9.07 10.01 0.87
N VAL A 79 9.53 9.23 1.85
CA VAL A 79 8.86 7.98 2.25
C VAL A 79 7.43 8.23 2.75
N ILE A 80 7.22 9.23 3.61
CA ILE A 80 5.85 9.61 4.01
C ILE A 80 5.01 9.97 2.80
N SER A 81 5.51 10.82 1.92
CA SER A 81 4.76 11.29 0.76
C SER A 81 4.32 10.11 -0.11
N ASN A 82 5.23 9.17 -0.36
CA ASN A 82 4.92 7.92 -1.08
C ASN A 82 3.88 7.07 -0.34
N MET A 83 3.96 6.96 0.97
CA MET A 83 2.96 6.27 1.79
C MET A 83 1.58 6.93 1.69
N LYS A 84 1.50 8.26 1.81
CA LYS A 84 0.25 9.02 1.69
C LYS A 84 -0.42 8.79 0.33
N PHE A 85 0.33 8.96 -0.76
CA PHE A 85 -0.20 8.71 -2.10
C PHE A 85 -0.60 7.25 -2.32
N THR A 86 0.16 6.31 -1.77
CA THR A 86 -0.20 4.89 -1.83
C THR A 86 -1.50 4.60 -1.07
N ALA A 87 -1.69 5.18 0.12
CA ALA A 87 -2.91 5.03 0.90
C ALA A 87 -4.14 5.51 0.12
N VAL A 88 -4.04 6.67 -0.55
CA VAL A 88 -5.12 7.22 -1.38
C VAL A 88 -5.52 6.24 -2.49
N ILE A 89 -4.57 5.57 -3.15
CA ILE A 89 -4.87 4.61 -4.21
C ILE A 89 -5.60 3.37 -3.67
N PHE A 90 -5.13 2.82 -2.56
CA PHE A 90 -5.75 1.63 -1.97
C PHE A 90 -7.08 1.92 -1.28
N GLU A 91 -7.25 3.12 -0.73
CA GLU A 91 -8.52 3.59 -0.19
C GLU A 91 -9.57 3.71 -1.29
N TRP A 92 -9.23 4.43 -2.37
CA TRP A 92 -10.08 4.51 -3.55
C TRP A 92 -10.48 3.13 -4.07
N ALA A 93 -9.50 2.22 -4.20
CA ALA A 93 -9.76 0.86 -4.67
C ALA A 93 -10.64 0.05 -3.70
N GLY A 94 -10.57 0.34 -2.41
CA GLY A 94 -11.41 -0.26 -1.38
C GLY A 94 -12.87 0.19 -1.42
N GLU A 95 -13.14 1.35 -2.04
CA GLU A 95 -14.49 1.88 -2.25
C GLU A 95 -15.11 1.39 -3.58
N GLN A 96 -14.32 0.75 -4.44
CA GLN A 96 -14.80 0.19 -5.71
C GLN A 96 -15.34 -1.23 -5.53
N ASN A 97 -16.13 -1.70 -6.50
CA ASN A 97 -16.66 -3.07 -6.54
C ASN A 97 -15.63 -4.11 -7.03
N TYR A 98 -14.40 -4.07 -6.51
CA TYR A 98 -13.38 -5.10 -6.79
C TYR A 98 -13.53 -6.29 -5.85
N LYS A 99 -13.17 -7.49 -6.32
CA LYS A 99 -13.17 -8.71 -5.49
C LYS A 99 -12.30 -8.58 -4.23
N ASP A 100 -11.19 -7.85 -4.33
CA ASP A 100 -10.23 -7.63 -3.23
C ASP A 100 -10.44 -6.26 -2.53
N ALA A 101 -11.58 -5.59 -2.70
CA ALA A 101 -11.83 -4.25 -2.14
C ALA A 101 -11.54 -4.15 -0.63
N VAL A 102 -12.06 -5.09 0.17
CA VAL A 102 -11.81 -5.16 1.63
C VAL A 102 -10.31 -5.25 1.94
N PHE A 103 -9.56 -5.98 1.12
CA PHE A 103 -8.12 -6.12 1.30
C PHE A 103 -7.38 -4.81 0.99
N TYR A 104 -7.80 -4.06 -0.04
CA TYR A 104 -7.26 -2.73 -0.33
C TYR A 104 -7.56 -1.73 0.78
N SER A 105 -8.79 -1.68 1.29
CA SER A 105 -9.15 -0.85 2.45
C SER A 105 -8.27 -1.18 3.67
N ALA A 106 -8.00 -2.47 3.91
CA ALA A 106 -7.13 -2.89 5.01
C ALA A 106 -5.68 -2.40 4.83
N ILE A 107 -5.16 -2.38 3.60
CA ILE A 107 -3.85 -1.79 3.30
C ILE A 107 -3.86 -0.28 3.56
N ALA A 108 -4.86 0.44 3.04
CA ALA A 108 -4.98 1.88 3.23
C ALA A 108 -5.03 2.26 4.72
N ASN A 109 -5.83 1.53 5.50
CA ASN A 109 -5.91 1.69 6.95
C ASN A 109 -4.57 1.42 7.63
N ALA A 110 -3.87 0.35 7.26
CA ALA A 110 -2.56 0.04 7.82
C ALA A 110 -1.54 1.18 7.58
N ILE A 111 -1.56 1.78 6.39
CA ILE A 111 -0.72 2.93 6.06
C ILE A 111 -1.11 4.16 6.89
N ARG A 112 -2.41 4.48 6.96
CA ARG A 112 -2.91 5.63 7.74
C ARG A 112 -2.59 5.50 9.22
N THR A 113 -2.76 4.32 9.81
CA THR A 113 -2.34 4.04 11.20
C THR A 113 -0.84 4.24 11.38
N ALA A 114 -0.01 3.75 10.46
CA ALA A 114 1.43 3.96 10.54
C ALA A 114 1.80 5.45 10.45
N LEU A 115 1.12 6.23 9.61
CA LEU A 115 1.33 7.67 9.52
C LEU A 115 0.87 8.43 10.78
N ALA A 116 -0.24 8.01 11.39
CA ALA A 116 -0.76 8.61 12.63
C ALA A 116 0.23 8.45 13.80
N VAL A 117 0.83 7.27 13.95
CA VAL A 117 1.87 7.01 14.98
C VAL A 117 3.05 7.98 14.90
N ARG A 118 3.33 8.55 13.72
CA ARG A 118 4.33 9.59 13.55
C ARG A 118 3.80 11.01 13.78
N GLY A 119 2.54 11.26 13.42
CA GLY A 119 1.88 12.56 13.54
C GLY A 119 1.62 13.01 14.98
N ASP A 120 1.63 12.08 15.93
CA ASP A 120 1.52 12.37 17.37
C ASP A 120 2.83 12.89 18.00
N LYS A 121 3.56 13.78 17.31
CA LYS A 121 4.74 14.47 17.84
C LYS A 121 4.73 15.96 17.55
#